data_AF-A0A6P0X311-F1
#
_entry.id   AF-A0A6P0X311-F1
#
_cell.length_a   1.000
_cell.length_b   1.000
_cell.length_c   1.000
_cell.angle_alpha   90.00
_cell.angle_beta   90.00
_cell.angle_gamma   90.00
#
_symmetry.space_group_name_H-M   'P 1'
#
loop_
_entity.id
_entity.type
_entity.pdbx_description
1 polymer ?
#
loop_
_entity_poly.entity_id
_entity_poly.type
_entity_poly.pdbx_seq_one_letter_code
_entity_poly.pdbx_strand_id
1 'polypeptide(L)'
;MLSDIREVATILYELSDIFQNSKEDKSQNIAYFFEQIERCLLNSIKALKNRQSPVTEWAELEVYADNFSEILGDEIGKNEANRLAKKLRRTARDVPKVGSDISEIKSLAGQFKGLAFIVKANLKSPPNSNSKPTRRGFLRYVPTVIGTAGGLVGGAAIGFNRGKSQAVPVVSPVITWNMTTFLGKELKNKSILYNAPQRVCDLVESMSNGEFKINLNREGKTTKILKDVSEGTIDCSYSGIYYDKPKYKALYFGSAIPFGLTPEEQNSWLFYKGEGNNDPDSLTYMQKVYEKLKLNVIAFPGGGTGGQMGGWFKKEVNSPQDFNGLKMRIVGLGKDILEWSEEKEEEEEEFKIYKFTDADEDENLAPSYSADKIKENLENGTFEAAEWIGPHDDMQLGLHTVQGIKFYYYPGWWEPSTTFDVQVNKDRWDSLEKRNKKYQDIFKAACLMYLLDTNHCSRIIFGEPTLIQQLQLHTEAGVATSTIVCGELFYMAAKSELRAANLQQVKAFIDTIDLYPINLPIG
;
A
#
# COMPACT_ATOMS: atom_id res chain seq x y z
N MET A 1 -12.57 -19.05 30.06
CA MET A 1 -11.82 -18.69 28.84
C MET A 1 -10.73 -17.67 29.13
N LEU A 2 -11.03 -16.41 29.45
CA LEU A 2 -10.04 -15.32 29.48
C LEU A 2 -9.34 -15.06 30.84
N SER A 3 -9.57 -15.90 31.85
CA SER A 3 -9.01 -15.70 33.20
C SER A 3 -7.48 -15.75 33.23
N ASP A 4 -6.87 -16.66 32.46
CA ASP A 4 -5.41 -16.84 32.48
C ASP A 4 -4.69 -15.65 31.83
N ILE A 5 -5.16 -15.14 30.68
CA ILE A 5 -4.58 -13.94 30.04
C ILE A 5 -4.83 -12.66 30.85
N ARG A 6 -5.96 -12.55 31.56
CA ARG A 6 -6.19 -11.45 32.50
C ARG A 6 -5.16 -11.45 33.62
N GLU A 7 -4.92 -12.60 34.22
CA GLU A 7 -3.91 -12.73 35.27
C GLU A 7 -2.50 -12.37 34.74
N VAL A 8 -2.16 -12.81 33.52
CA VAL A 8 -0.91 -12.42 32.84
C VAL A 8 -0.83 -10.90 32.71
N ALA A 9 -1.86 -10.24 32.16
CA ALA A 9 -1.87 -8.79 32.01
C ALA A 9 -1.74 -8.06 33.35
N THR A 10 -2.45 -8.51 34.40
CA THR A 10 -2.36 -7.94 35.75
C THR A 10 -0.94 -8.01 36.31
N ILE A 11 -0.30 -9.18 36.22
CA ILE A 11 1.07 -9.37 36.72
C ILE A 11 2.06 -8.53 35.93
N LEU A 12 1.90 -8.44 34.60
CA LEU A 12 2.75 -7.57 33.78
C LEU A 12 2.61 -6.09 34.15
N TYR A 13 1.42 -5.66 34.57
CA TYR A 13 1.22 -4.29 35.07
C TYR A 13 1.89 -4.05 36.42
N GLU A 14 1.85 -5.02 37.32
CA GLU A 14 2.58 -4.95 38.60
C GLU A 14 4.10 -4.89 38.39
N LEU A 15 4.59 -5.52 37.31
CA LEU A 15 6.01 -5.51 36.92
C LEU A 15 6.37 -4.36 35.96
N SER A 16 5.45 -3.43 35.70
CA SER A 16 5.64 -2.41 34.67
C SER A 16 6.81 -1.46 34.93
N ASP A 17 7.14 -1.21 36.21
CA ASP A 17 8.32 -0.43 36.61
C ASP A 17 9.63 -1.12 36.20
N ILE A 18 9.68 -2.46 36.15
CA ILE A 18 10.86 -3.20 35.68
C ILE A 18 11.07 -2.90 34.19
N PHE A 19 10.00 -3.02 33.40
CA PHE A 19 10.06 -2.78 31.94
C PHE A 19 10.37 -1.33 31.58
N GLN A 20 9.94 -0.37 32.41
CA GLN A 20 10.30 1.04 32.27
C GLN A 20 11.80 1.29 32.46
N ASN A 21 12.48 0.48 33.28
CA ASN A 21 13.90 0.63 33.62
C ASN A 21 14.82 -0.29 32.80
N SER A 22 14.26 -1.07 31.86
CA SER A 22 15.03 -1.90 30.93
C SER A 22 15.89 -1.05 29.98
N LYS A 23 16.93 -1.67 29.39
CA LYS A 23 17.78 -1.00 28.38
C LYS A 23 16.94 -0.63 27.15
N GLU A 24 17.29 0.47 26.48
CA GLU A 24 16.53 1.05 25.36
C GLU A 24 16.12 0.03 24.28
N ASP A 25 17.08 -0.77 23.80
CA ASP A 25 16.83 -1.82 22.80
C ASP A 25 15.85 -2.89 23.30
N LYS A 26 15.89 -3.21 24.60
CA LYS A 26 14.97 -4.18 25.22
C LYS A 26 13.60 -3.57 25.43
N SER A 27 13.50 -2.33 25.89
CA SER A 27 12.23 -1.62 26.03
C SER A 27 11.49 -1.51 24.69
N GLN A 28 12.20 -1.30 23.58
CA GLN A 28 11.59 -1.35 22.24
C GLN A 28 10.99 -2.73 21.92
N ASN A 29 11.74 -3.82 22.17
CA ASN A 29 11.27 -5.19 21.91
C ASN A 29 10.09 -5.58 22.80
N ILE A 30 10.12 -5.20 24.09
CA ILE A 30 9.07 -5.48 25.06
C ILE A 30 7.80 -4.71 24.71
N ALA A 31 7.93 -3.43 24.36
CA ALA A 31 6.79 -2.62 23.94
C ALA A 31 6.16 -3.20 22.66
N TYR A 32 6.99 -3.57 21.69
CA TYR A 32 6.55 -4.18 20.45
C TYR A 32 5.80 -5.50 20.69
N PHE A 33 6.31 -6.34 21.60
CA PHE A 33 5.68 -7.60 22.00
C PHE A 33 4.27 -7.38 22.58
N PHE A 34 4.10 -6.39 23.46
CA PHE A 34 2.78 -6.05 24.00
C PHE A 34 1.81 -5.51 22.94
N GLU A 35 2.29 -4.71 21.97
CA GLU A 35 1.48 -4.23 20.84
C GLU A 35 0.99 -5.38 19.95
N GLN A 36 1.80 -6.42 19.77
CA GLN A 36 1.38 -7.59 18.99
C GLN A 36 0.27 -8.39 19.68
N ILE A 37 0.35 -8.55 21.01
CA ILE A 37 -0.72 -9.19 21.78
C ILE A 37 -1.99 -8.32 21.73
N GLU A 38 -1.89 -6.99 21.89
CA GLU A 38 -3.03 -6.08 21.68
C GLU A 38 -3.67 -6.29 20.32
N ARG A 39 -2.86 -6.27 19.25
CA ARG A 39 -3.35 -6.35 17.87
C ARG A 39 -4.05 -7.67 17.58
N CYS A 40 -3.48 -8.78 18.06
CA CYS A 40 -4.10 -10.10 18.02
C CYS A 40 -5.50 -10.11 18.67
N LEU A 41 -5.64 -9.50 19.86
CA LEU A 41 -6.92 -9.40 20.54
C LEU A 41 -7.92 -8.51 19.78
N LEU A 42 -7.48 -7.39 19.21
CA LEU A 42 -8.35 -6.51 18.42
C LEU A 42 -8.81 -7.17 17.11
N ASN A 43 -7.95 -7.91 16.43
CA ASN A 43 -8.31 -8.70 15.25
C ASN A 43 -9.32 -9.80 15.60
N SER A 44 -9.16 -10.44 16.77
CA SER A 44 -10.11 -11.43 17.27
C SER A 44 -11.52 -10.84 17.43
N ILE A 45 -11.61 -9.61 17.93
CA ILE A 45 -12.88 -8.87 18.04
C ILE A 45 -13.49 -8.62 16.65
N LYS A 46 -12.67 -8.24 15.67
CA LYS A 46 -13.12 -7.99 14.30
C LYS A 46 -13.70 -9.26 13.66
N ALA A 47 -13.01 -10.39 13.81
CA ALA A 47 -13.50 -11.69 13.36
C ALA A 47 -14.85 -12.06 14.00
N LEU A 48 -14.95 -11.94 15.34
CA LEU A 48 -16.18 -12.24 16.06
C LEU A 48 -17.36 -11.34 15.66
N LYS A 49 -17.13 -10.04 15.42
CA LYS A 49 -18.14 -9.11 14.88
C LYS A 49 -18.62 -9.53 13.49
N ASN A 50 -17.73 -10.07 12.68
CA ASN A 50 -18.02 -10.59 11.35
C ASN A 50 -18.60 -12.02 11.38
N ARG A 51 -18.98 -12.53 12.54
CA ARG A 51 -19.47 -13.90 12.75
C ARG A 51 -18.47 -14.99 12.31
N GLN A 52 -17.18 -14.70 12.45
CA GLN A 52 -16.09 -15.63 12.19
C GLN A 52 -15.40 -16.03 13.50
N SER A 53 -14.89 -17.26 13.57
CA SER A 53 -14.07 -17.72 14.70
C SER A 53 -12.63 -17.23 14.51
N PRO A 54 -12.00 -16.60 15.51
CA PRO A 54 -10.66 -16.02 15.41
C PRO A 54 -9.56 -17.09 15.56
N VAL A 55 -9.61 -18.14 14.74
CA VAL A 55 -8.68 -19.29 14.85
C VAL A 55 -7.24 -18.86 14.54
N THR A 56 -7.07 -17.99 13.54
CA THR A 56 -5.77 -17.48 13.11
C THR A 56 -5.14 -16.61 14.21
N GLU A 57 -5.90 -15.65 14.74
CA GLU A 57 -5.41 -14.75 15.79
C GLU A 57 -5.02 -15.53 17.05
N TRP A 58 -5.80 -16.56 17.42
CA TRP A 58 -5.48 -17.34 18.62
C TRP A 58 -4.31 -18.30 18.42
N ALA A 59 -4.01 -18.71 17.19
CA ALA A 59 -2.75 -19.37 16.86
C ALA A 59 -1.55 -18.40 16.98
N GLU A 60 -1.70 -17.13 16.57
CA GLU A 60 -0.67 -16.09 16.80
C GLU A 60 -0.45 -15.86 18.31
N LEU A 61 -1.50 -15.88 19.12
CA LEU A 61 -1.40 -15.78 20.58
C LEU A 61 -0.58 -16.93 21.19
N GLU A 62 -0.66 -18.14 20.63
CA GLU A 62 0.18 -19.28 21.04
C GLU A 62 1.66 -19.02 20.69
N VAL A 63 1.95 -18.45 19.52
CA VAL A 63 3.31 -18.05 19.14
C VAL A 63 3.87 -16.97 20.08
N TYR A 64 3.07 -15.97 20.48
CA TYR A 64 3.50 -14.99 21.47
C TYR A 64 3.76 -15.64 22.84
N ALA A 65 2.97 -16.64 23.23
CA ALA A 65 3.22 -17.41 24.43
C ALA A 65 4.55 -18.19 24.38
N ASP A 66 4.92 -18.73 23.22
CA ASP A 66 6.18 -19.47 23.04
C ASP A 66 7.41 -18.56 23.13
N ASN A 67 7.32 -17.35 22.58
CA ASN A 67 8.42 -16.35 22.61
C ASN A 67 8.47 -15.55 23.93
N PHE A 68 7.48 -15.69 24.80
CA PHE A 68 7.33 -14.88 26.02
C PHE A 68 8.56 -14.94 26.93
N SER A 69 9.13 -16.14 27.14
CA SER A 69 10.30 -16.30 28.02
C SER A 69 11.59 -15.76 27.40
N GLU A 70 11.70 -15.71 26.07
CA GLU A 70 12.86 -15.13 25.40
C GLU A 70 12.83 -13.61 25.52
N ILE A 71 11.65 -13.02 25.37
CA ILE A 71 11.47 -11.56 25.32
C ILE A 71 11.48 -10.94 26.74
N LEU A 72 10.81 -11.58 27.71
CA LEU A 72 10.63 -11.01 29.05
C LEU A 72 11.52 -11.67 30.11
N GLY A 73 12.08 -12.85 29.83
CA GLY A 73 12.76 -13.67 30.83
C GLY A 73 14.00 -13.03 31.46
N ASP A 74 14.67 -12.12 30.76
CA ASP A 74 15.79 -11.37 31.31
C ASP A 74 15.35 -10.29 32.33
N GLU A 75 14.14 -9.75 32.18
CA GLU A 75 13.65 -8.65 33.01
C GLU A 75 12.89 -9.16 34.23
N ILE A 76 12.03 -10.18 34.05
CA ILE A 76 11.17 -10.72 35.14
C ILE A 76 11.67 -12.06 35.68
N GLY A 77 12.75 -12.59 35.12
CA GLY A 77 13.29 -13.91 35.45
C GLY A 77 12.64 -15.04 34.63
N LYS A 78 13.47 -15.94 34.10
CA LYS A 78 13.02 -17.05 33.22
C LYS A 78 11.96 -17.95 33.83
N ASN A 79 11.99 -18.19 35.15
CA ASN A 79 10.99 -19.04 35.81
C ASN A 79 9.60 -18.39 35.80
N GLU A 80 9.54 -17.09 36.10
CA GLU A 80 8.29 -16.33 36.10
C GLU A 80 7.77 -16.13 34.67
N ALA A 81 8.66 -15.81 33.74
CA ALA A 81 8.30 -15.69 32.32
C ALA A 81 7.74 -17.01 31.75
N ASN A 82 8.34 -18.16 32.08
CA ASN A 82 7.80 -19.47 31.68
C ASN A 82 6.44 -19.79 32.35
N ARG A 83 6.22 -19.34 33.59
CA ARG A 83 4.94 -19.50 34.28
C ARG A 83 3.82 -18.72 33.57
N LEU A 84 4.09 -17.46 33.22
CA LEU A 84 3.16 -16.61 32.48
C LEU A 84 2.93 -17.10 31.04
N ALA A 85 4.00 -17.53 30.36
CA ALA A 85 3.94 -18.17 29.04
C ALA A 85 2.95 -19.34 29.03
N LYS A 86 3.02 -20.22 30.04
CA LYS A 86 2.12 -21.38 30.15
C LYS A 86 0.65 -20.96 30.28
N LYS A 87 0.35 -19.87 31.00
CA LYS A 87 -1.01 -19.32 31.13
C LYS A 87 -1.51 -18.71 29.82
N LEU A 88 -0.66 -17.95 29.14
CA LEU A 88 -0.98 -17.37 27.83
C LEU A 88 -1.25 -18.48 26.80
N ARG A 89 -0.42 -19.54 26.77
CA ARG A 89 -0.59 -20.71 25.90
C ARG A 89 -1.89 -21.47 26.18
N ARG A 90 -2.28 -21.63 27.45
CA ARG A 90 -3.56 -22.23 27.82
C ARG A 90 -4.74 -21.41 27.32
N THR A 91 -4.62 -20.08 27.41
CA THR A 91 -5.63 -19.18 26.85
C THR A 91 -5.70 -19.37 25.33
N ALA A 92 -4.57 -19.30 24.61
CA ALA A 92 -4.52 -19.41 23.15
C ALA A 92 -5.22 -20.67 22.58
N ARG A 93 -5.29 -21.77 23.35
CA ARG A 93 -5.97 -23.01 22.95
C ARG A 93 -7.49 -22.99 23.14
N ASP A 94 -8.03 -22.06 23.91
CA ASP A 94 -9.47 -21.90 24.18
C ASP A 94 -10.07 -20.83 23.26
N VAL A 95 -10.06 -21.09 21.95
CA VAL A 95 -10.48 -20.14 20.90
C VAL A 95 -11.94 -19.69 21.11
N PRO A 96 -12.22 -18.37 21.18
CA PRO A 96 -13.56 -17.83 21.31
C PRO A 96 -14.47 -18.26 20.16
N LYS A 97 -15.69 -18.65 20.48
CA LYS A 97 -16.70 -19.01 19.47
C LYS A 97 -17.50 -17.78 19.04
N VAL A 98 -18.10 -17.85 17.86
CA VAL A 98 -19.05 -16.83 17.39
C VAL A 98 -20.15 -16.62 18.45
N GLY A 99 -20.37 -15.37 18.86
CA GLY A 99 -21.28 -15.01 19.95
C GLY A 99 -20.65 -14.90 21.34
N SER A 100 -19.34 -15.14 21.47
CA SER A 100 -18.61 -14.87 22.73
C SER A 100 -18.61 -13.39 23.09
N ASP A 101 -18.53 -13.08 24.39
CA ASP A 101 -18.47 -11.69 24.87
C ASP A 101 -17.17 -10.99 24.42
N ILE A 102 -17.36 -9.95 23.61
CA ILE A 102 -16.30 -9.15 23.02
C ILE A 102 -15.74 -8.13 24.03
N SER A 103 -16.53 -7.75 25.04
CA SER A 103 -16.16 -6.69 26.00
C SER A 103 -14.92 -7.06 26.81
N GLU A 104 -14.79 -8.33 27.18
CA GLU A 104 -13.66 -8.86 27.94
C GLU A 104 -12.37 -8.88 27.12
N ILE A 105 -12.44 -9.29 25.84
CA ILE A 105 -11.32 -9.26 24.88
C ILE A 105 -10.88 -7.82 24.63
N LYS A 106 -11.83 -6.89 24.50
CA LYS A 106 -11.55 -5.47 24.29
C LYS A 106 -10.83 -4.84 25.49
N SER A 107 -11.24 -5.21 26.70
CA SER A 107 -10.58 -4.76 27.93
C SER A 107 -9.13 -5.23 28.00
N LEU A 108 -8.88 -6.51 27.68
CA LEU A 108 -7.53 -7.09 27.63
C LEU A 108 -6.66 -6.41 26.57
N ALA A 109 -7.19 -6.14 25.38
CA ALA A 109 -6.46 -5.39 24.36
C ALA A 109 -6.02 -4.01 24.89
N GLY A 110 -6.90 -3.29 25.58
CA GLY A 110 -6.59 -2.02 26.22
C GLY A 110 -5.50 -2.13 27.31
N GLN A 111 -5.46 -3.24 28.04
CA GLN A 111 -4.41 -3.51 29.03
C GLN A 111 -3.04 -3.70 28.36
N PHE A 112 -2.94 -4.51 27.31
CA PHE A 112 -1.67 -4.68 26.58
C PHE A 112 -1.22 -3.40 25.87
N LYS A 113 -2.16 -2.60 25.36
CA LYS A 113 -1.88 -1.25 24.84
C LYS A 113 -1.23 -0.35 25.90
N GLY A 114 -1.78 -0.33 27.10
CA GLY A 114 -1.26 0.50 28.19
C GLY A 114 0.11 0.03 28.67
N LEU A 115 0.36 -1.28 28.71
CA LEU A 115 1.70 -1.84 28.97
C LEU A 115 2.71 -1.37 27.92
N ALA A 116 2.37 -1.46 26.62
CA ALA A 116 3.25 -0.98 25.56
C ALA A 116 3.57 0.53 25.70
N PHE A 117 2.55 1.34 26.00
CA PHE A 117 2.73 2.78 26.21
C PHE A 117 3.65 3.09 27.40
N ILE A 118 3.46 2.39 28.52
CA ILE A 118 4.29 2.53 29.71
C ILE A 118 5.77 2.27 29.38
N VAL A 119 6.06 1.21 28.62
CA VAL A 119 7.44 0.87 28.26
C VAL A 119 8.04 1.89 27.30
N LYS A 120 7.26 2.45 26.37
CA LYS A 120 7.72 3.45 25.39
C LYS A 120 8.00 4.83 26.00
N ALA A 121 7.35 5.18 27.11
CA ALA A 121 7.47 6.50 27.71
C ALA A 121 8.91 6.88 28.16
N ASN A 122 9.81 5.90 28.32
CA ASN A 122 11.20 6.11 28.73
C ASN A 122 12.25 6.07 27.61
N LEU A 123 11.87 5.85 26.35
CA LEU A 123 12.79 5.92 25.21
C LEU A 123 13.18 7.40 24.98
N LYS A 124 14.37 7.83 25.43
CA LYS A 124 14.85 9.22 25.31
C LYS A 124 15.14 9.58 23.84
N SER A 125 14.79 10.79 23.43
CA SER A 125 15.27 11.36 22.15
C SER A 125 16.81 11.52 22.18
N PRO A 126 17.53 11.20 21.08
CA PRO A 126 18.99 11.11 21.12
C PRO A 126 19.68 12.49 21.10
N PRO A 127 20.80 12.70 21.83
CA PRO A 127 21.63 13.89 21.74
C PRO A 127 22.69 13.79 20.61
N ASN A 128 22.99 14.93 19.98
CA ASN A 128 24.04 15.13 18.99
C ASN A 128 25.44 14.70 19.49
N SER A 129 26.18 13.88 18.73
CA SER A 129 27.63 14.08 18.48
C SER A 129 28.21 13.12 17.43
N ASN A 130 29.22 13.65 16.73
CA ASN A 130 29.97 13.09 15.61
C ASN A 130 30.74 11.79 15.93
N SER A 131 30.57 10.75 15.11
CA SER A 131 31.65 9.84 14.68
C SER A 131 31.23 9.00 13.45
N LYS A 132 32.19 8.76 12.53
CA LYS A 132 32.05 7.99 11.28
C LYS A 132 32.29 6.47 11.52
N PRO A 133 31.95 5.59 10.56
CA PRO A 133 30.99 4.50 10.79
C PRO A 133 31.62 3.09 10.89
N THR A 134 30.86 2.14 11.45
CA THR A 134 31.06 0.70 11.21
C THR A 134 29.75 0.02 10.80
N ARG A 135 29.78 -0.59 9.60
CA ARG A 135 28.71 -1.38 8.97
C ARG A 135 28.48 -2.72 9.68
N ARG A 136 27.20 -3.06 9.91
CA ARG A 136 26.52 -4.38 9.84
C ARG A 136 25.22 -4.25 10.65
N GLY A 137 24.01 -4.54 10.20
CA GLY A 137 23.43 -4.99 8.95
C GLY A 137 21.91 -5.04 9.14
N PHE A 138 21.17 -4.56 8.14
CA PHE A 138 19.79 -4.84 7.73
C PHE A 138 18.73 -5.22 8.80
N LEU A 139 17.74 -4.35 9.05
CA LEU A 139 16.43 -4.21 8.36
C LEU A 139 15.46 -5.34 8.74
N ARG A 140 14.16 -5.16 8.91
CA ARG A 140 13.24 -4.02 9.05
C ARG A 140 11.88 -4.72 9.23
N TYR A 141 11.11 -4.29 10.21
CA TYR A 141 9.64 -4.43 10.20
C TYR A 141 9.06 -3.63 9.00
N VAL A 142 7.83 -3.80 8.49
CA VAL A 142 6.47 -3.71 9.09
C VAL A 142 5.43 -4.04 7.98
N PRO A 143 4.08 -3.86 8.08
CA PRO A 143 3.10 -3.67 9.18
C PRO A 143 1.71 -4.33 8.93
N THR A 144 0.67 -3.98 9.71
CA THR A 144 -0.58 -3.38 9.16
C THR A 144 -1.56 -2.93 10.29
N VAL A 145 -2.79 -2.59 9.93
CA VAL A 145 -3.68 -1.51 10.43
C VAL A 145 -4.89 -2.04 11.21
N ILE A 146 -5.50 -1.24 12.11
CA ILE A 146 -6.91 -1.37 12.51
C ILE A 146 -7.59 0.00 12.63
N GLY A 147 -8.75 0.14 11.98
CA GLY A 147 -9.77 1.13 12.30
C GLY A 147 -11.02 0.48 12.94
N THR A 148 -11.74 1.22 13.78
CA THR A 148 -13.17 1.59 13.63
C THR A 148 -13.78 2.13 14.94
N ALA A 149 -14.58 3.19 14.79
CA ALA A 149 -15.40 3.82 15.82
C ALA A 149 -16.76 3.10 16.04
N GLY A 150 -17.42 3.40 17.17
CA GLY A 150 -18.89 3.36 17.31
C GLY A 150 -19.47 2.51 18.44
N GLY A 151 -20.12 3.17 19.42
CA GLY A 151 -21.14 2.56 20.31
C GLY A 151 -21.06 2.92 21.80
N LEU A 152 -21.70 4.03 22.20
CA LEU A 152 -22.11 4.37 23.57
C LEU A 152 -23.50 3.76 23.85
N VAL A 153 -23.74 3.17 25.03
CA VAL A 153 -24.93 3.35 25.92
C VAL A 153 -24.67 2.62 27.25
N GLY A 154 -24.99 3.28 28.38
CA GLY A 154 -25.63 2.64 29.54
C GLY A 154 -24.75 2.38 30.76
N GLY A 155 -24.86 3.24 31.78
CA GLY A 155 -23.98 3.28 32.94
C GLY A 155 -24.30 2.34 34.11
N ALA A 156 -23.36 2.35 35.07
CA ALA A 156 -23.64 2.35 36.50
C ALA A 156 -22.46 3.00 37.23
N ALA A 157 -22.75 4.04 37.98
CA ALA A 157 -21.80 4.79 38.79
C ALA A 157 -21.47 4.03 40.08
N ILE A 158 -20.19 4.00 40.47
CA ILE A 158 -19.78 4.06 41.88
C ILE A 158 -18.65 5.08 41.96
N GLY A 159 -18.92 6.17 42.66
CA GLY A 159 -18.07 7.34 42.73
C GLY A 159 -16.91 7.18 43.70
N PHE A 160 -15.81 7.88 43.38
CA PHE A 160 -15.01 8.57 44.37
C PHE A 160 -14.73 9.99 43.87
N ASN A 161 -15.16 10.94 44.68
CA ASN A 161 -15.14 12.37 44.42
C ASN A 161 -13.78 12.93 44.86
N ARG A 162 -12.94 13.39 43.94
CA ARG A 162 -11.83 14.33 44.22
C ARG A 162 -11.91 15.50 43.22
N GLY A 163 -11.66 16.69 43.74
CA GLY A 163 -12.11 17.99 43.23
C GLY A 163 -11.96 18.25 41.73
N LYS A 164 -13.03 18.80 41.15
CA LYS A 164 -13.07 19.33 39.78
C LYS A 164 -12.45 20.72 39.73
N SER A 165 -11.26 20.83 39.14
CA SER A 165 -11.05 21.87 38.13
C SER A 165 -11.57 21.29 36.82
N GLN A 166 -12.74 21.76 36.37
CA GLN A 166 -13.20 21.44 35.02
C GLN A 166 -12.34 22.22 34.03
N ALA A 167 -11.29 21.58 33.51
CA ALA A 167 -10.83 21.93 32.18
C ALA A 167 -11.99 21.59 31.22
N VAL A 168 -12.59 22.62 30.64
CA VAL A 168 -13.46 22.44 29.47
C VAL A 168 -12.56 21.79 28.41
N PRO A 169 -12.88 20.58 27.88
CA PRO A 169 -12.13 20.07 26.75
C PRO A 169 -12.34 21.04 25.60
N VAL A 170 -11.27 21.75 25.22
CA VAL A 170 -11.25 22.51 23.98
C VAL A 170 -11.33 21.46 22.87
N VAL A 171 -12.54 21.21 22.37
CA VAL A 171 -12.75 20.44 21.15
C VAL A 171 -12.10 21.27 20.05
N SER A 172 -10.88 20.89 19.66
CA SER A 172 -10.24 21.51 18.50
C SER A 172 -11.15 21.27 17.29
N PRO A 173 -11.46 22.30 16.49
CA PRO A 173 -12.38 22.14 15.37
C PRO A 173 -11.82 21.10 14.39
N VAL A 174 -12.64 20.09 14.08
CA VAL A 174 -12.30 19.01 13.15
C VAL A 174 -11.86 19.61 11.81
N ILE A 175 -10.73 19.13 11.30
CA ILE A 175 -10.24 19.46 9.97
C ILE A 175 -10.96 18.54 8.99
N THR A 176 -11.62 19.12 8.00
CA THR A 176 -12.31 18.38 6.94
C THR A 176 -11.76 18.81 5.60
N TRP A 177 -11.16 17.89 4.88
CA TRP A 177 -10.71 18.06 3.49
C TRP A 177 -11.56 17.24 2.53
N ASN A 178 -11.55 17.62 1.26
CA ASN A 178 -12.10 16.83 0.16
C ASN A 178 -10.95 16.33 -0.72
N MET A 179 -10.90 15.02 -0.92
CA MET A 179 -9.99 14.35 -1.85
C MET A 179 -10.75 13.93 -3.09
N THR A 180 -10.25 14.28 -4.28
CA THR A 180 -10.80 13.77 -5.54
C THR A 180 -9.85 12.76 -6.18
N THR A 181 -10.37 11.66 -6.73
CA THR A 181 -9.58 10.66 -7.46
C THR A 181 -10.20 10.32 -8.81
N PHE A 182 -9.34 9.91 -9.76
CA PHE A 182 -9.75 9.36 -11.05
C PHE A 182 -10.19 7.88 -10.96
N LEU A 183 -9.95 7.23 -9.81
CA LEU A 183 -10.29 5.84 -9.56
C LEU A 183 -11.77 5.71 -9.19
N GLY A 184 -12.61 5.63 -10.22
CA GLY A 184 -14.06 5.60 -10.13
C GLY A 184 -14.63 4.29 -9.55
N LYS A 185 -15.95 4.27 -9.37
CA LYS A 185 -16.68 3.16 -8.72
C LYS A 185 -16.66 1.87 -9.55
N GLU A 186 -16.49 1.98 -10.86
CA GLU A 186 -16.37 0.91 -11.84
C GLU A 186 -15.15 0.01 -11.61
N LEU A 187 -14.10 0.51 -10.93
CA LEU A 187 -12.91 -0.24 -10.55
C LEU A 187 -13.05 -0.99 -9.22
N LYS A 188 -14.20 -0.89 -8.55
CA LYS A 188 -14.44 -1.59 -7.28
C LYS A 188 -14.28 -3.09 -7.48
N ASN A 189 -13.42 -3.71 -6.66
CA ASN A 189 -13.01 -5.11 -6.75
C ASN A 189 -12.31 -5.51 -8.05
N LYS A 190 -12.03 -4.56 -8.96
CA LYS A 190 -11.32 -4.82 -10.22
C LYS A 190 -9.88 -4.33 -10.23
N SER A 191 -9.56 -3.39 -9.34
CA SER A 191 -8.20 -2.89 -9.21
C SER A 191 -7.80 -2.78 -7.75
N ILE A 192 -6.57 -3.17 -7.44
CA ILE A 192 -5.97 -2.93 -6.12
C ILE A 192 -5.85 -1.44 -5.79
N LEU A 193 -5.71 -0.59 -6.83
CA LEU A 193 -5.64 0.86 -6.66
C LEU A 193 -6.96 1.44 -6.20
N TYR A 194 -8.11 0.78 -6.44
CA TYR A 194 -9.41 1.32 -6.05
C TYR A 194 -9.47 1.73 -4.56
N ASN A 195 -8.88 0.92 -3.68
CA ASN A 195 -8.89 1.17 -2.23
C ASN A 195 -7.79 2.13 -1.77
N ALA A 196 -6.87 2.53 -2.65
CA ALA A 196 -5.73 3.37 -2.36
C ALA A 196 -6.07 4.70 -1.68
N PRO A 197 -6.89 5.57 -2.31
CA PRO A 197 -7.25 6.85 -1.70
C PRO A 197 -7.98 6.67 -0.37
N GLN A 198 -8.86 5.67 -0.25
CA GLN A 198 -9.59 5.41 0.99
C GLN A 198 -8.63 5.01 2.11
N ARG A 199 -7.60 4.23 1.83
CA ARG A 199 -6.61 3.83 2.83
C ARG A 199 -5.82 5.03 3.36
N VAL A 200 -5.48 5.99 2.50
CA VAL A 200 -4.87 7.26 2.95
C VAL A 200 -5.82 8.02 3.86
N CYS A 201 -7.10 8.17 3.48
CA CYS A 201 -8.12 8.82 4.31
C CYS A 201 -8.27 8.15 5.68
N ASP A 202 -8.38 6.82 5.71
CA ASP A 202 -8.56 6.03 6.94
C ASP A 202 -7.34 6.13 7.87
N LEU A 203 -6.13 6.14 7.29
CA LEU A 203 -4.88 6.32 8.04
C LEU A 203 -4.79 7.71 8.66
N VAL A 204 -5.15 8.77 7.92
CA VAL A 204 -5.19 10.14 8.45
C VAL A 204 -6.22 10.26 9.58
N GLU A 205 -7.43 9.72 9.39
CA GLU A 205 -8.48 9.78 10.41
C GLU A 205 -8.09 9.00 11.68
N SER A 206 -7.55 7.79 11.52
CA SER A 206 -7.17 6.95 12.65
C SER A 206 -5.99 7.52 13.44
N MET A 207 -4.93 7.99 12.78
CA MET A 207 -3.76 8.58 13.46
C MET A 207 -4.06 9.95 14.09
N SER A 208 -5.06 10.67 13.58
CA SER A 208 -5.53 11.93 14.17
C SER A 208 -6.62 11.75 15.22
N ASN A 209 -7.00 10.51 15.55
CA ASN A 209 -8.12 10.22 16.46
C ASN A 209 -9.44 10.92 16.04
N GLY A 210 -9.69 11.01 14.74
CA GLY A 210 -10.88 11.66 14.17
C GLY A 210 -10.80 13.18 14.05
N GLU A 211 -9.70 13.81 14.45
CA GLU A 211 -9.53 15.28 14.38
C GLU A 211 -9.26 15.77 12.95
N PHE A 212 -8.78 14.90 12.06
CA PHE A 212 -8.55 15.19 10.65
C PHE A 212 -9.24 14.14 9.78
N LYS A 213 -10.27 14.58 9.05
CA LYS A 213 -11.07 13.76 8.13
C LYS A 213 -10.87 14.22 6.70
N ILE A 214 -10.87 13.26 5.78
CA ILE A 214 -10.79 13.50 4.35
C ILE A 214 -11.97 12.79 3.67
N ASN A 215 -12.86 13.57 3.07
CA ASN A 215 -13.99 13.07 2.30
C ASN A 215 -13.53 12.69 0.90
N LEU A 216 -13.66 11.42 0.54
CA LEU A 216 -13.26 10.91 -0.76
C LEU A 216 -14.38 11.06 -1.80
N ASN A 217 -14.09 11.81 -2.86
CA ASN A 217 -14.86 11.88 -4.09
C ASN A 217 -14.17 11.07 -5.20
N ARG A 218 -14.92 10.19 -5.87
CA ARG A 218 -14.44 9.32 -6.95
C ARG A 218 -14.91 9.74 -8.34
N GLU A 219 -15.45 10.95 -8.46
CA GLU A 219 -15.99 11.50 -9.71
C GLU A 219 -14.97 12.42 -10.39
N GLY A 220 -13.67 12.20 -10.14
CA GLY A 220 -12.59 13.00 -10.70
C GLY A 220 -12.23 12.61 -12.12
N LYS A 221 -11.86 13.60 -12.94
CA LYS A 221 -11.20 13.40 -14.25
C LYS A 221 -9.73 13.80 -14.16
N THR A 222 -8.82 12.96 -14.64
CA THR A 222 -7.36 13.08 -14.42
C THR A 222 -6.81 14.46 -14.78
N THR A 223 -7.11 15.01 -15.96
CA THR A 223 -6.54 16.29 -16.41
C THR A 223 -7.05 17.51 -15.64
N LYS A 224 -8.23 17.43 -15.02
CA LYS A 224 -8.80 18.52 -14.24
C LYS A 224 -8.30 18.51 -12.80
N ILE A 225 -8.02 17.32 -12.25
CA ILE A 225 -7.62 17.14 -10.84
C ILE A 225 -6.42 18.02 -10.48
N LEU A 226 -5.32 17.99 -11.25
CA LEU A 226 -4.13 18.77 -10.92
C LEU A 226 -4.41 20.28 -10.88
N LYS A 227 -5.21 20.76 -11.84
CA LYS A 227 -5.63 22.16 -11.91
C LYS A 227 -6.49 22.52 -10.69
N ASP A 228 -7.47 21.68 -10.35
CA ASP A 228 -8.39 21.94 -9.23
C ASP A 228 -7.67 21.96 -7.88
N VAL A 229 -6.68 21.07 -7.67
CA VAL A 229 -5.82 21.09 -6.46
C VAL A 229 -4.99 22.37 -6.45
N SER A 230 -4.32 22.72 -7.56
CA SER A 230 -3.51 23.93 -7.63
C SER A 230 -4.33 25.21 -7.43
N GLU A 231 -5.57 25.27 -7.92
CA GLU A 231 -6.45 26.42 -7.73
C GLU A 231 -7.14 26.43 -6.34
N GLY A 232 -7.07 25.34 -5.60
CA GLY A 232 -7.67 25.21 -4.27
C GLY A 232 -9.18 24.94 -4.30
N THR A 233 -9.73 24.57 -5.45
CA THR A 233 -11.14 24.14 -5.61
C THR A 233 -11.39 22.81 -4.91
N ILE A 234 -10.37 21.95 -4.84
CA ILE A 234 -10.33 20.74 -4.00
C ILE A 234 -9.10 20.79 -3.11
N ASP A 235 -9.18 20.21 -1.92
CA ASP A 235 -8.11 20.32 -0.92
C ASP A 235 -6.94 19.40 -1.25
N CYS A 236 -7.24 18.19 -1.72
CA CYS A 236 -6.25 17.22 -2.16
C CYS A 236 -6.80 16.27 -3.23
N SER A 237 -5.94 15.43 -3.78
CA SER A 237 -6.29 14.39 -4.74
C SER A 237 -5.44 13.14 -4.55
N TYR A 238 -5.92 12.04 -5.12
CA TYR A 238 -5.11 10.85 -5.37
C TYR A 238 -5.07 10.64 -6.89
N SER A 239 -3.90 10.79 -7.49
CA SER A 239 -3.73 10.82 -8.94
C SER A 239 -2.59 9.92 -9.42
N GLY A 240 -2.67 9.50 -10.68
CA GLY A 240 -1.54 8.98 -11.43
C GLY A 240 -0.92 10.12 -12.21
N ILE A 241 0.40 10.21 -12.22
CA ILE A 241 1.12 11.34 -12.81
C ILE A 241 1.22 11.18 -14.34
N TYR A 242 0.07 11.00 -14.99
CA TYR A 242 -0.08 10.79 -16.43
C TYR A 242 -0.63 12.03 -17.12
N TYR A 243 0.01 13.18 -16.90
CA TYR A 243 -0.47 14.43 -17.50
C TYR A 243 0.05 14.57 -18.92
N ASP A 244 -0.85 14.48 -19.89
CA ASP A 244 -0.48 14.49 -21.32
C ASP A 244 -0.05 15.86 -21.84
N LYS A 245 -0.42 16.94 -21.14
CA LYS A 245 0.01 18.29 -21.52
C LYS A 245 1.54 18.38 -21.50
N PRO A 246 2.20 18.83 -22.58
CA PRO A 246 3.66 18.87 -22.68
C PRO A 246 4.35 19.55 -21.49
N LYS A 247 3.78 20.65 -20.99
CA LYS A 247 4.31 21.37 -19.81
C LYS A 247 4.36 20.54 -18.53
N TYR A 248 3.59 19.46 -18.42
CA TYR A 248 3.51 18.60 -17.23
C TYR A 248 4.25 17.27 -17.40
N LYS A 249 4.85 17.00 -18.57
CA LYS A 249 5.60 15.75 -18.82
C LYS A 249 6.79 15.57 -17.87
N ALA A 250 7.37 16.67 -17.36
CA ALA A 250 8.41 16.60 -16.32
C ALA A 250 7.92 15.98 -14.98
N LEU A 251 6.61 15.89 -14.76
CA LEU A 251 6.07 15.24 -13.57
C LEU A 251 6.20 13.70 -13.64
N TYR A 252 6.39 13.10 -14.82
CA TYR A 252 6.55 11.64 -14.96
C TYR A 252 7.75 11.07 -14.19
N PHE A 253 8.78 11.89 -13.93
CA PHE A 253 9.87 11.49 -13.05
C PHE A 253 9.35 11.11 -11.65
N GLY A 254 8.24 11.70 -11.20
CA GLY A 254 7.54 11.37 -9.96
C GLY A 254 6.79 10.03 -9.94
N SER A 255 6.54 9.45 -11.12
CA SER A 255 5.83 8.18 -11.29
C SER A 255 6.77 7.14 -11.88
N ALA A 256 6.69 6.92 -13.19
CA ALA A 256 7.57 6.06 -13.95
C ALA A 256 7.91 6.71 -15.29
N ILE A 257 9.13 6.45 -15.75
CA ILE A 257 9.58 6.76 -17.10
C ILE A 257 9.99 5.44 -17.78
N PRO A 258 9.84 5.34 -19.11
CA PRO A 258 10.30 4.19 -19.86
C PRO A 258 11.78 3.90 -19.62
N PHE A 259 12.12 2.63 -19.37
CA PHE A 259 13.48 2.18 -18.99
C PHE A 259 14.05 2.89 -17.76
N GLY A 260 13.18 3.41 -16.90
CA GLY A 260 13.52 4.13 -15.69
C GLY A 260 13.91 3.23 -14.51
N LEU A 261 13.67 3.76 -13.32
CA LEU A 261 14.13 3.19 -12.06
C LEU A 261 13.30 1.97 -11.64
N THR A 262 13.94 1.03 -10.94
CA THR A 262 13.26 -0.03 -10.18
C THR A 262 12.45 0.57 -9.01
N PRO A 263 11.52 -0.18 -8.39
CA PRO A 263 10.74 0.32 -7.25
C PRO A 263 11.57 0.83 -6.08
N GLU A 264 12.67 0.17 -5.75
CA GLU A 264 13.57 0.59 -4.68
C GLU A 264 14.30 1.89 -5.04
N GLU A 265 14.75 2.02 -6.29
CA GLU A 265 15.45 3.20 -6.79
C GLU A 265 14.49 4.40 -6.93
N GLN A 266 13.27 4.18 -7.45
CA GLN A 266 12.24 5.20 -7.61
C GLN A 266 11.86 5.78 -6.24
N ASN A 267 11.61 4.92 -5.25
CA ASN A 267 11.35 5.37 -3.89
C ASN A 267 12.56 6.13 -3.31
N SER A 268 13.77 5.61 -3.48
CA SER A 268 14.99 6.29 -3.01
C SER A 268 15.14 7.69 -3.61
N TRP A 269 14.84 7.84 -4.91
CA TRP A 269 14.89 9.10 -5.62
C TRP A 269 13.79 10.07 -5.18
N LEU A 270 12.56 9.60 -4.97
CA LEU A 270 11.43 10.42 -4.53
C LEU A 270 11.65 11.07 -3.16
N PHE A 271 12.36 10.40 -2.26
CA PHE A 271 12.72 10.93 -0.94
C PHE A 271 14.06 11.67 -0.92
N TYR A 272 14.81 11.69 -2.03
CA TYR A 272 16.10 12.36 -2.09
C TYR A 272 15.96 13.89 -2.06
N LYS A 273 16.63 14.52 -1.10
CA LYS A 273 16.60 15.96 -0.84
C LYS A 273 17.88 16.70 -1.28
N GLY A 274 18.80 15.99 -1.92
CA GLY A 274 20.13 16.49 -2.31
C GLY A 274 21.21 16.12 -1.29
N GLU A 275 22.47 16.19 -1.71
CA GLU A 275 23.61 15.77 -0.90
C GLU A 275 23.79 16.69 0.32
N GLY A 276 24.00 16.10 1.51
CA GLY A 276 24.19 16.85 2.76
C GLY A 276 22.92 17.48 3.35
N ASN A 277 21.76 17.33 2.70
CA ASN A 277 20.52 17.93 3.14
C ASN A 277 19.73 16.96 4.04
N ASN A 278 19.99 17.03 5.34
CA ASN A 278 19.31 16.24 6.37
C ASN A 278 18.11 16.97 7.00
N ASP A 279 17.77 18.17 6.52
CA ASP A 279 16.63 18.91 7.06
C ASP A 279 15.32 18.17 6.72
N PRO A 280 14.53 17.74 7.73
CA PRO A 280 13.26 17.07 7.50
C PRO A 280 12.26 17.94 6.73
N ASP A 281 12.38 19.28 6.80
CA ASP A 281 11.48 20.23 6.14
C ASP A 281 11.94 20.63 4.73
N SER A 282 13.12 20.16 4.29
CA SER A 282 13.61 20.44 2.94
C SER A 282 12.80 19.74 1.84
N LEU A 283 12.70 20.42 0.69
CA LEU A 283 11.95 19.96 -0.48
C LEU A 283 12.68 18.84 -1.23
N THR A 284 11.91 17.87 -1.70
CA THR A 284 12.37 16.84 -2.64
C THR A 284 12.61 17.45 -4.03
N TYR A 285 13.34 16.74 -4.90
CA TYR A 285 13.48 17.19 -6.30
C TYR A 285 12.13 17.32 -7.00
N MET A 286 11.22 16.39 -6.77
CA MET A 286 9.86 16.48 -7.33
C MET A 286 9.14 17.73 -6.88
N GLN A 287 9.24 18.11 -5.61
CA GLN A 287 8.59 19.33 -5.13
C GLN A 287 9.15 20.59 -5.82
N LYS A 288 10.46 20.62 -6.13
CA LYS A 288 11.06 21.70 -6.93
C LYS A 288 10.53 21.72 -8.37
N VAL A 289 10.19 20.55 -8.95
CA VAL A 289 9.55 20.48 -10.28
C VAL A 289 8.15 21.10 -10.23
N TYR A 290 7.33 20.74 -9.23
CA TYR A 290 6.01 21.36 -9.01
C TYR A 290 6.09 22.90 -8.90
N GLU A 291 7.07 23.43 -8.15
CA GLU A 291 7.31 24.87 -8.03
C GLU A 291 7.71 25.53 -9.35
N LYS A 292 8.63 24.91 -10.12
CA LYS A 292 9.04 25.42 -11.44
C LYS A 292 7.88 25.46 -12.43
N LEU A 293 6.94 24.53 -12.32
CA LEU A 293 5.71 24.50 -13.11
C LEU A 293 4.65 25.49 -12.60
N LYS A 294 4.96 26.26 -11.54
CA LYS A 294 4.07 27.23 -10.90
C LYS A 294 2.76 26.59 -10.41
N LEU A 295 2.84 25.34 -9.95
CA LEU A 295 1.73 24.62 -9.36
C LEU A 295 1.71 24.89 -7.86
N ASN A 296 0.57 25.31 -7.34
CA ASN A 296 0.36 25.57 -5.91
C ASN A 296 0.02 24.26 -5.18
N VAL A 297 0.94 23.29 -5.30
CA VAL A 297 0.74 21.89 -4.91
C VAL A 297 1.93 21.40 -4.09
N ILE A 298 1.65 20.68 -3.01
CA ILE A 298 2.60 19.80 -2.35
C ILE A 298 2.22 18.35 -2.70
N ALA A 299 3.16 17.57 -3.22
CA ALA A 299 2.90 16.20 -3.63
C ALA A 299 3.65 15.19 -2.74
N PHE A 300 2.94 14.12 -2.35
CA PHE A 300 3.49 13.03 -1.56
C PHE A 300 3.34 11.71 -2.34
N PRO A 301 4.40 10.92 -2.49
CA PRO A 301 4.27 9.55 -2.99
C PRO A 301 3.29 8.76 -2.13
N GLY A 302 2.36 8.07 -2.75
CA GLY A 302 1.23 7.47 -2.05
C GLY A 302 0.69 6.27 -2.80
N GLY A 303 1.55 5.29 -3.11
CA GLY A 303 1.16 4.06 -3.79
C GLY A 303 2.09 3.73 -4.94
N GLY A 304 2.39 2.46 -5.20
CA GLY A 304 3.09 2.07 -6.44
C GLY A 304 2.60 0.76 -7.00
N THR A 305 2.73 0.49 -8.30
CA THR A 305 2.37 -0.83 -8.87
C THR A 305 3.53 -1.82 -8.89
N GLY A 306 4.77 -1.34 -8.75
CA GLY A 306 5.94 -2.11 -9.13
C GLY A 306 6.17 -2.05 -10.64
N GLY A 307 6.92 -3.02 -11.18
CA GLY A 307 7.07 -3.19 -12.62
C GLY A 307 5.78 -3.71 -13.23
N GLN A 308 5.27 -2.99 -14.23
CA GLN A 308 4.08 -3.42 -14.96
C GLN A 308 4.38 -4.52 -15.99
N MET A 309 3.33 -5.21 -16.43
CA MET A 309 3.39 -6.15 -17.54
C MET A 309 3.34 -5.43 -18.88
N GLY A 310 3.84 -6.09 -19.92
CA GLY A 310 3.86 -5.61 -21.30
C GLY A 310 2.52 -5.69 -22.03
N GLY A 311 1.45 -6.16 -21.37
CA GLY A 311 0.08 -6.13 -21.91
C GLY A 311 -0.32 -7.35 -22.73
N TRP A 312 -1.60 -7.39 -23.11
CA TRP A 312 -2.28 -8.50 -23.78
C TRP A 312 -2.43 -8.24 -25.28
N PHE A 313 -2.10 -9.23 -26.10
CA PHE A 313 -2.09 -9.12 -27.57
C PHE A 313 -2.80 -10.30 -28.23
N LYS A 314 -3.50 -10.00 -29.33
CA LYS A 314 -4.13 -11.02 -30.20
C LYS A 314 -3.13 -11.71 -31.14
N LYS A 315 -2.08 -10.98 -31.51
CA LYS A 315 -1.02 -11.41 -32.43
C LYS A 315 0.32 -11.40 -31.71
N GLU A 316 1.22 -12.25 -32.17
CA GLU A 316 2.59 -12.28 -31.65
C GLU A 316 3.33 -11.02 -32.13
N VAL A 317 4.10 -10.43 -31.23
CA VAL A 317 5.04 -9.33 -31.46
C VAL A 317 6.45 -9.90 -31.34
N ASN A 318 7.17 -9.94 -32.47
CA ASN A 318 8.52 -10.49 -32.56
C ASN A 318 9.56 -9.42 -32.94
N SER A 319 9.10 -8.29 -33.48
CA SER A 319 9.92 -7.20 -33.98
C SER A 319 9.25 -5.83 -33.78
N PRO A 320 10.00 -4.72 -33.81
CA PRO A 320 9.42 -3.38 -33.78
C PRO A 320 8.38 -3.14 -34.88
N GLN A 321 8.54 -3.77 -36.05
CA GLN A 321 7.61 -3.64 -37.19
C GLN A 321 6.21 -4.16 -36.88
N ASP A 322 6.06 -5.10 -35.94
CA ASP A 322 4.77 -5.67 -35.55
C ASP A 322 3.87 -4.67 -34.79
N PHE A 323 4.44 -3.55 -34.33
CA PHE A 323 3.67 -2.43 -33.80
C PHE A 323 3.07 -1.58 -34.92
N ASN A 324 3.58 -1.63 -36.15
CA ASN A 324 3.04 -0.81 -37.24
C ASN A 324 1.59 -1.19 -37.55
N GLY A 325 0.69 -0.22 -37.50
CA GLY A 325 -0.75 -0.41 -37.66
C GLY A 325 -1.46 -0.98 -36.44
N LEU A 326 -0.76 -1.29 -35.34
CA LEU A 326 -1.36 -1.92 -34.16
C LEU A 326 -2.30 -0.95 -33.44
N LYS A 327 -3.53 -1.40 -33.18
CA LYS A 327 -4.51 -0.71 -32.34
C LYS A 327 -4.32 -1.10 -30.88
N MET A 328 -3.46 -0.38 -30.16
CA MET A 328 -3.12 -0.67 -28.77
C MET A 328 -3.69 0.38 -27.82
N ARG A 329 -4.34 -0.07 -26.74
CA ARG A 329 -4.59 0.78 -25.56
C ARG A 329 -3.31 0.82 -24.73
N ILE A 330 -2.66 1.99 -24.71
CA ILE A 330 -1.48 2.29 -23.90
C ILE A 330 -1.49 3.76 -23.48
N VAL A 331 -1.05 4.04 -22.25
CA VAL A 331 -0.97 5.41 -21.71
C VAL A 331 0.47 5.87 -21.49
N GLY A 332 0.62 7.13 -21.09
CA GLY A 332 1.87 7.64 -20.58
C GLY A 332 2.95 7.93 -21.63
N LEU A 333 4.20 7.97 -21.18
CA LEU A 333 5.36 8.13 -22.06
C LEU A 333 5.62 6.88 -22.94
N GLY A 334 5.13 5.71 -22.52
CA GLY A 334 5.20 4.50 -23.35
C GLY A 334 4.48 4.69 -24.67
N LYS A 335 3.29 5.30 -24.62
CA LYS A 335 2.56 5.75 -25.80
C LYS A 335 3.41 6.70 -26.66
N ASP A 336 3.98 7.74 -26.05
CA ASP A 336 4.74 8.76 -26.82
C ASP A 336 5.98 8.18 -27.52
N ILE A 337 6.65 7.18 -26.92
CA ILE A 337 7.78 6.48 -27.54
C ILE A 337 7.32 5.60 -28.69
N LEU A 338 6.22 4.87 -28.51
CA LEU A 338 5.63 4.08 -29.58
C LEU A 338 5.14 4.97 -30.74
N GLU A 339 4.68 6.18 -30.45
CA GLU A 339 4.35 7.21 -31.45
C GLU A 339 5.58 7.86 -32.12
N TRP A 340 6.78 7.68 -31.58
CA TRP A 340 7.96 8.39 -32.06
C TRP A 340 8.37 7.87 -33.45
N SER A 341 8.02 8.64 -34.47
CA SER A 341 8.65 8.58 -35.78
C SER A 341 9.81 9.59 -35.82
N GLU A 342 10.98 9.16 -36.29
CA GLU A 342 11.96 10.13 -36.78
C GLU A 342 11.29 10.92 -37.90
N GLU A 343 11.27 12.25 -37.81
CA GLU A 343 11.07 13.10 -39.00
C GLU A 343 12.22 12.79 -39.96
N LYS A 344 12.04 11.78 -40.80
CA LYS A 344 12.92 11.53 -41.94
C LYS A 344 12.38 12.27 -43.16
N GLU A 345 13.27 13.05 -43.76
CA GLU A 345 13.11 13.59 -45.11
C GLU A 345 12.86 12.43 -46.09
N GLU A 346 11.68 12.43 -46.73
CA GLU A 346 11.29 11.71 -47.94
C GLU A 346 11.55 10.18 -48.04
N GLU A 347 10.45 9.41 -48.15
CA GLU A 347 10.33 8.06 -48.75
C GLU A 347 10.67 6.77 -47.94
N GLU A 348 10.61 6.76 -46.60
CA GLU A 348 10.57 5.49 -45.83
C GLU A 348 9.27 5.34 -45.01
N GLU A 349 8.75 4.10 -44.93
CA GLU A 349 7.46 3.74 -44.33
C GLU A 349 7.28 4.32 -42.90
N GLU A 350 6.29 5.20 -42.76
CA GLU A 350 5.87 5.80 -41.49
C GLU A 350 5.35 4.70 -40.53
N PHE A 351 5.94 4.58 -39.33
CA PHE A 351 5.41 3.74 -38.25
C PHE A 351 4.07 4.34 -37.77
N LYS A 352 2.95 3.66 -38.06
CA LYS A 352 1.59 4.12 -37.73
C LYS A 352 0.94 3.29 -36.64
N ILE A 353 1.19 3.60 -35.38
CA ILE A 353 0.43 2.99 -34.28
C ILE A 353 -0.92 3.72 -34.17
N TYR A 354 -2.02 2.96 -34.17
CA TYR A 354 -3.36 3.55 -34.04
C TYR A 354 -3.69 3.79 -32.56
N LYS A 355 -3.95 5.07 -32.28
CA LYS A 355 -3.98 5.70 -30.97
C LYS A 355 -5.25 5.43 -30.20
N PHE A 356 -5.12 5.27 -28.89
CA PHE A 356 -6.23 5.43 -27.94
C PHE A 356 -5.70 6.02 -26.62
N THR A 357 -5.77 7.34 -26.48
CA THR A 357 -5.33 8.14 -25.30
C THR A 357 -6.45 8.35 -24.29
N ASP A 358 -6.08 8.72 -23.06
CA ASP A 358 -7.01 9.29 -22.08
C ASP A 358 -7.73 10.52 -22.68
N ALA A 359 -9.05 10.40 -22.80
CA ALA A 359 -9.93 11.29 -23.56
C ALA A 359 -10.28 12.60 -22.84
N ASP A 360 -9.27 13.39 -22.48
CA ASP A 360 -9.51 14.62 -21.71
C ASP A 360 -9.42 15.91 -22.54
N GLU A 361 -9.21 15.85 -23.86
CA GLU A 361 -9.17 17.07 -24.70
C GLU A 361 -10.21 17.16 -25.84
N ASP A 362 -10.98 16.11 -26.16
CA ASP A 362 -12.02 16.23 -27.20
C ASP A 362 -13.27 15.37 -26.91
N GLU A 363 -14.38 16.01 -26.52
CA GLU A 363 -15.67 15.36 -26.23
C GLU A 363 -16.33 14.76 -27.50
N ASN A 364 -15.80 15.01 -28.70
CA ASN A 364 -16.39 14.60 -29.98
C ASN A 364 -15.67 13.45 -30.71
N LEU A 365 -14.66 12.81 -30.10
CA LEU A 365 -14.03 11.59 -30.63
C LEU A 365 -14.28 10.42 -29.67
N ALA A 366 -15.17 9.49 -30.08
CA ALA A 366 -15.53 8.28 -29.33
C ALA A 366 -14.38 7.25 -29.21
N PRO A 367 -14.45 6.21 -28.34
CA PRO A 367 -15.32 6.01 -27.17
C PRO A 367 -14.54 6.01 -25.83
N SER A 368 -15.25 6.15 -24.72
CA SER A 368 -14.69 6.21 -23.35
C SER A 368 -13.76 5.03 -22.99
N TYR A 369 -12.54 5.36 -22.51
CA TYR A 369 -11.39 4.47 -22.19
C TYR A 369 -11.18 4.18 -20.70
N SER A 370 -12.23 4.21 -19.89
CA SER A 370 -12.13 3.78 -18.49
C SER A 370 -11.65 2.33 -18.40
N ALA A 371 -10.89 1.95 -17.37
CA ALA A 371 -10.29 0.61 -17.29
C ALA A 371 -11.34 -0.51 -17.39
N ASP A 372 -12.59 -0.25 -16.97
CA ASP A 372 -13.72 -1.16 -17.11
C ASP A 372 -14.19 -1.40 -18.57
N LYS A 373 -13.75 -0.58 -19.53
CA LYS A 373 -14.04 -0.69 -20.97
C LYS A 373 -12.95 -1.37 -21.79
N ILE A 374 -11.78 -1.64 -21.22
CA ILE A 374 -10.67 -2.27 -21.95
C ILE A 374 -11.10 -3.63 -22.54
N LYS A 375 -11.77 -4.47 -21.74
CA LYS A 375 -12.27 -5.78 -22.19
C LYS A 375 -13.25 -5.66 -23.36
N GLU A 376 -14.26 -4.79 -23.22
CA GLU A 376 -15.28 -4.56 -24.25
C GLU A 376 -14.64 -4.11 -25.58
N ASN A 377 -13.66 -3.21 -25.51
CA ASN A 377 -12.94 -2.70 -26.68
C ASN A 377 -12.02 -3.74 -27.32
N LEU A 378 -11.46 -4.67 -26.54
CA LEU A 378 -10.75 -5.83 -27.11
C LEU A 378 -11.74 -6.81 -27.75
N GLU A 379 -12.91 -7.06 -27.15
CA GLU A 379 -13.93 -7.99 -27.67
C GLU A 379 -14.56 -7.49 -28.98
N ASN A 380 -14.89 -6.20 -29.07
CA ASN A 380 -15.51 -5.60 -30.26
C ASN A 380 -14.50 -5.28 -31.38
N GLY A 381 -13.20 -5.51 -31.16
CA GLY A 381 -12.14 -5.28 -32.14
C GLY A 381 -11.73 -3.81 -32.32
N THR A 382 -12.12 -2.92 -31.41
CA THR A 382 -11.60 -1.55 -31.34
C THR A 382 -10.10 -1.59 -31.04
N PHE A 383 -9.68 -2.47 -30.12
CA PHE A 383 -8.28 -2.76 -29.82
C PHE A 383 -7.87 -4.17 -30.27
N GLU A 384 -6.62 -4.28 -30.70
CA GLU A 384 -5.90 -5.53 -30.95
C GLU A 384 -4.94 -5.89 -29.80
N ALA A 385 -4.58 -4.90 -28.98
CA ALA A 385 -3.76 -5.06 -27.79
C ALA A 385 -4.13 -4.06 -26.69
N ALA A 386 -3.85 -4.39 -25.43
CA ALA A 386 -4.03 -3.46 -24.31
C ALA A 386 -3.05 -3.74 -23.16
N GLU A 387 -2.53 -2.68 -22.56
CA GLU A 387 -1.87 -2.73 -21.25
C GLU A 387 -2.79 -2.19 -20.15
N TRP A 388 -2.51 -2.58 -18.90
CA TRP A 388 -3.13 -1.99 -17.72
C TRP A 388 -2.19 -1.91 -16.51
N ILE A 389 -1.93 -3.03 -15.81
CA ILE A 389 -1.04 -3.06 -14.64
C ILE A 389 -0.23 -4.35 -14.59
N GLY A 390 -0.90 -5.49 -14.53
CA GLY A 390 -0.24 -6.75 -14.19
C GLY A 390 -1.23 -7.83 -13.78
N PRO A 391 -0.75 -9.04 -13.43
CA PRO A 391 -1.57 -10.25 -13.44
C PRO A 391 -2.85 -10.14 -12.61
N HIS A 392 -2.78 -9.54 -11.42
CA HIS A 392 -3.95 -9.38 -10.56
C HIS A 392 -5.05 -8.52 -11.21
N ASP A 393 -4.74 -7.27 -11.54
CA ASP A 393 -5.74 -6.33 -12.03
C ASP A 393 -6.23 -6.72 -13.42
N ASP A 394 -5.32 -7.17 -14.30
CA ASP A 394 -5.66 -7.60 -15.66
C ASP A 394 -6.59 -8.82 -15.65
N MET A 395 -6.44 -9.72 -14.68
CA MET A 395 -7.35 -10.84 -14.48
C MET A 395 -8.72 -10.39 -13.99
N GLN A 396 -8.78 -9.46 -13.02
CA GLN A 396 -10.05 -8.93 -12.53
C GLN A 396 -10.81 -8.12 -13.59
N LEU A 397 -10.07 -7.52 -14.54
CA LEU A 397 -10.64 -6.91 -15.73
C LEU A 397 -11.09 -7.94 -16.78
N GLY A 398 -10.69 -9.21 -16.66
CA GLY A 398 -11.07 -10.29 -17.57
C GLY A 398 -10.37 -10.21 -18.92
N LEU A 399 -9.19 -9.59 -19.02
CA LEU A 399 -8.50 -9.40 -20.30
C LEU A 399 -8.07 -10.74 -20.93
N HIS A 400 -7.68 -11.69 -20.09
CA HIS A 400 -7.33 -13.06 -20.46
C HIS A 400 -8.50 -13.87 -21.06
N THR A 401 -9.76 -13.47 -20.83
CA THR A 401 -10.93 -14.20 -21.35
C THR A 401 -11.36 -13.71 -22.74
N VAL A 402 -10.71 -12.67 -23.26
CA VAL A 402 -11.10 -12.09 -24.55
C VAL A 402 -10.77 -13.07 -25.67
N GLN A 403 -11.75 -13.33 -26.52
CA GLN A 403 -11.55 -14.23 -27.66
C GLN A 403 -10.42 -13.75 -28.57
N GLY A 404 -9.46 -14.64 -28.82
CA GLY A 404 -8.33 -14.37 -29.71
C GLY A 404 -7.18 -13.62 -29.07
N ILE A 405 -7.28 -13.18 -27.81
CA ILE A 405 -6.11 -12.77 -27.02
C ILE A 405 -5.30 -14.03 -26.68
N LYS A 406 -4.00 -14.00 -26.97
CA LYS A 406 -3.12 -15.18 -26.87
C LYS A 406 -1.81 -14.91 -26.13
N PHE A 407 -1.34 -13.67 -26.17
CA PHE A 407 0.00 -13.33 -25.70
C PHE A 407 -0.08 -12.33 -24.55
N TYR A 408 0.62 -12.61 -23.47
CA TYR A 408 0.80 -11.68 -22.36
C TYR A 408 2.28 -11.33 -22.22
N TYR A 409 2.64 -10.14 -22.72
CA TYR A 409 4.02 -9.70 -22.82
C TYR A 409 4.52 -9.07 -21.52
N TYR A 410 5.83 -8.94 -21.43
CA TYR A 410 6.57 -8.35 -20.32
C TYR A 410 8.03 -8.10 -20.80
N PRO A 411 8.82 -7.29 -20.09
CA PRO A 411 8.36 -6.34 -19.08
C PRO A 411 7.53 -5.23 -19.72
N GLY A 412 6.67 -4.58 -18.95
CA GLY A 412 6.09 -3.29 -19.32
C GLY A 412 7.17 -2.22 -19.20
N TRP A 413 8.06 -2.16 -20.19
CA TRP A 413 9.25 -1.31 -20.18
C TRP A 413 8.93 0.19 -20.06
N TRP A 414 7.69 0.60 -20.37
CA TRP A 414 7.18 1.95 -20.15
C TRP A 414 6.99 2.31 -18.67
N GLU A 415 6.72 1.31 -17.82
CA GLU A 415 6.36 1.49 -16.42
C GLU A 415 7.08 0.48 -15.50
N PRO A 416 8.41 0.63 -15.31
CA PRO A 416 9.19 -0.25 -14.45
C PRO A 416 8.91 -0.07 -12.95
N SER A 417 8.30 1.06 -12.55
CA SER A 417 7.93 1.35 -11.16
C SER A 417 6.91 2.50 -11.08
N THR A 418 5.68 2.27 -11.49
CA THR A 418 4.67 3.34 -11.43
C THR A 418 4.36 3.72 -10.00
N THR A 419 4.49 5.01 -9.69
CA THR A 419 4.20 5.59 -8.39
C THR A 419 3.08 6.62 -8.53
N PHE A 420 2.05 6.48 -7.70
CA PHE A 420 0.95 7.43 -7.60
C PHE A 420 1.26 8.46 -6.52
N ASP A 421 0.69 9.65 -6.66
CA ASP A 421 0.85 10.71 -5.69
C ASP A 421 -0.47 11.19 -5.08
N VAL A 422 -0.34 11.63 -3.83
CA VAL A 422 -1.35 12.39 -3.12
C VAL A 422 -0.95 13.86 -3.24
N GLN A 423 -1.68 14.61 -4.04
CA GLN A 423 -1.43 16.02 -4.28
C GLN A 423 -2.29 16.85 -3.34
N VAL A 424 -1.71 17.86 -2.70
CA VAL A 424 -2.38 18.70 -1.72
C VAL A 424 -2.22 20.16 -2.14
N ASN A 425 -3.30 20.94 -2.07
CA ASN A 425 -3.20 22.37 -2.28
C ASN A 425 -2.25 22.98 -1.23
N LYS A 426 -1.27 23.76 -1.67
CA LYS A 426 -0.22 24.23 -0.75
C LYS A 426 -0.75 25.19 0.32
N ASP A 427 -1.74 26.03 0.02
CA ASP A 427 -2.35 26.90 1.05
C ASP A 427 -3.09 26.08 2.12
N ARG A 428 -3.77 25.00 1.71
CA ARG A 428 -4.37 24.05 2.65
C ARG A 428 -3.31 23.36 3.49
N TRP A 429 -2.23 22.90 2.88
CA TRP A 429 -1.10 22.28 3.56
C TRP A 429 -0.48 23.20 4.61
N ASP A 430 -0.18 24.45 4.26
CA ASP A 430 0.42 25.45 5.15
C ASP A 430 -0.54 25.85 6.29
N SER A 431 -1.86 25.74 6.07
CA SER A 431 -2.85 25.97 7.11
C SER A 431 -2.85 24.89 8.21
N LEU A 432 -2.37 23.67 7.93
CA LEU A 432 -2.25 22.61 8.94
C LEU A 432 -1.19 22.97 9.98
N GLU A 433 -0.04 23.48 9.57
CA GLU A 433 1.04 23.87 10.49
C GLU A 433 0.58 24.97 11.44
N LYS A 434 -0.15 25.97 10.94
CA LYS A 434 -0.76 27.04 11.74
C LYS A 434 -1.74 26.51 12.79
N ARG A 435 -2.39 25.37 12.54
CA ARG A 435 -3.26 24.70 13.51
C ARG A 435 -2.45 23.86 14.49
N ASN A 436 -1.69 22.90 13.96
CA ASN A 436 -0.77 22.04 14.68
C ASN A 436 0.08 21.25 13.67
N LYS A 437 1.41 21.37 13.77
CA LYS A 437 2.37 20.64 12.90
C LYS A 437 2.12 19.12 12.86
N LYS A 438 1.57 18.53 13.94
CA LYS A 438 1.22 17.09 14.00
C LYS A 438 0.37 16.62 12.83
N TYR A 439 -0.52 17.46 12.28
CA TYR A 439 -1.40 17.05 11.18
C TYR A 439 -0.65 16.87 9.86
N GLN A 440 0.40 17.67 9.63
CA GLN A 440 1.30 17.46 8.50
C GLN A 440 2.09 16.16 8.69
N ASP A 441 2.57 15.88 9.90
CA ASP A 441 3.32 14.66 10.19
C ASP A 441 2.45 13.41 10.03
N ILE A 442 1.20 13.45 10.52
CA ILE A 442 0.19 12.40 10.33
C ILE A 442 -0.07 12.16 8.84
N PHE A 443 -0.24 13.22 8.06
CA PHE A 443 -0.51 13.10 6.61
C PHE A 443 0.69 12.50 5.85
N LYS A 444 1.91 12.98 6.13
CA LYS A 444 3.16 12.41 5.58
C LYS A 444 3.29 10.93 5.93
N ALA A 445 3.04 10.58 7.19
CA ALA A 445 3.07 9.20 7.67
C ALA A 445 2.03 8.33 6.95
N ALA A 446 0.81 8.83 6.73
CA ALA A 446 -0.25 8.08 6.04
C ALA A 446 0.15 7.75 4.59
N CYS A 447 0.68 8.74 3.86
CA CYS A 447 1.14 8.55 2.48
C CYS A 447 2.32 7.55 2.42
N LEU A 448 3.32 7.73 3.30
CA LEU A 448 4.49 6.84 3.37
C LEU A 448 4.10 5.40 3.76
N MET A 449 3.25 5.23 4.78
CA MET A 449 2.76 3.91 5.19
C MET A 449 2.06 3.23 4.02
N TYR A 450 1.20 3.96 3.30
CA TYR A 450 0.52 3.40 2.14
C TYR A 450 1.50 3.05 1.01
N LEU A 451 2.47 3.91 0.69
CA LEU A 451 3.53 3.63 -0.30
C LEU A 451 4.32 2.37 0.04
N LEU A 452 4.74 2.21 1.31
CA LEU A 452 5.47 1.02 1.77
C LEU A 452 4.58 -0.23 1.77
N ASP A 453 3.29 -0.07 2.05
CA ASP A 453 2.28 -1.13 2.02
C ASP A 453 1.91 -1.57 0.58
N THR A 454 2.42 -0.91 -0.45
CA THR A 454 1.97 -1.07 -1.84
C THR A 454 3.06 -1.41 -2.83
N ASN A 455 4.16 -2.03 -2.40
CA ASN A 455 5.01 -2.74 -3.36
C ASN A 455 4.26 -4.01 -3.85
N HIS A 456 3.24 -3.81 -4.71
CA HIS A 456 2.03 -4.63 -4.92
C HIS A 456 2.29 -6.09 -5.25
N CYS A 457 3.40 -6.40 -5.90
CA CYS A 457 3.91 -7.74 -6.15
C CYS A 457 3.97 -8.64 -4.88
N SER A 458 4.29 -8.06 -3.73
CA SER A 458 4.31 -8.80 -2.46
C SER A 458 2.89 -9.18 -2.00
N ARG A 459 1.93 -8.26 -2.06
CA ARG A 459 0.58 -8.46 -1.50
C ARG A 459 -0.37 -9.27 -2.39
N ILE A 460 -0.14 -9.31 -3.70
CA ILE A 460 -0.85 -10.21 -4.63
C ILE A 460 -0.67 -11.68 -4.21
N ILE A 461 0.51 -12.02 -3.71
CA ILE A 461 0.84 -13.37 -3.23
C ILE A 461 0.28 -13.64 -1.82
N PHE A 462 0.08 -12.61 -0.99
CA PHE A 462 -0.40 -12.77 0.39
C PHE A 462 -1.91 -12.61 0.57
N GLY A 463 -2.65 -12.17 -0.46
CA GLY A 463 -4.01 -11.65 -0.28
C GLY A 463 -5.15 -12.43 -0.92
N GLU A 464 -4.92 -13.23 -1.97
CA GLU A 464 -6.01 -13.85 -2.74
C GLU A 464 -5.79 -15.36 -2.95
N PRO A 465 -6.42 -16.22 -2.13
CA PRO A 465 -6.33 -17.68 -2.27
C PRO A 465 -6.90 -18.21 -3.60
N THR A 466 -7.72 -17.43 -4.29
CA THR A 466 -8.44 -17.89 -5.49
C THR A 466 -7.77 -17.52 -6.82
N LEU A 467 -6.83 -16.56 -6.81
CA LEU A 467 -6.15 -16.10 -8.02
C LEU A 467 -5.36 -17.21 -8.71
N ILE A 468 -4.70 -18.07 -7.92
CA ILE A 468 -3.91 -19.19 -8.43
C ILE A 468 -4.81 -20.33 -8.91
N GLN A 469 -5.96 -20.54 -8.27
CA GLN A 469 -6.97 -21.51 -8.76
C GLN A 469 -7.64 -21.05 -10.05
N GLN A 470 -7.89 -19.75 -10.22
CA GLN A 470 -8.46 -19.19 -11.45
C GLN A 470 -7.47 -19.25 -12.61
N LEU A 471 -6.18 -18.99 -12.37
CA LEU A 471 -5.11 -19.17 -13.36
C LEU A 471 -4.97 -20.64 -13.80
N GLN A 472 -5.10 -21.59 -12.87
CA GLN A 472 -5.06 -23.02 -13.17
C GLN A 472 -6.22 -23.49 -14.08
N LEU A 473 -7.39 -22.85 -14.02
CA LEU A 473 -8.55 -23.21 -14.88
C LEU A 473 -8.39 -22.74 -16.34
N HIS A 474 -7.48 -21.82 -16.64
CA HIS A 474 -7.27 -21.27 -17.99
C HIS A 474 -6.14 -21.93 -18.79
N THR A 475 -5.53 -22.96 -18.22
CA THR A 475 -4.55 -23.86 -18.86
C THR A 475 -5.11 -24.57 -20.09
N GLU A 476 -6.43 -24.77 -20.15
CA GLU A 476 -7.11 -25.33 -21.32
C GLU A 476 -7.16 -24.35 -22.53
N ALA A 477 -6.79 -23.07 -22.36
CA ALA A 477 -6.89 -22.03 -23.39
C ALA A 477 -5.56 -21.63 -24.08
N GLY A 478 -4.42 -22.21 -23.69
CA GLY A 478 -3.15 -22.08 -24.42
C GLY A 478 -2.44 -20.71 -24.33
N VAL A 479 -2.39 -20.10 -23.14
CA VAL A 479 -1.66 -18.83 -22.91
C VAL A 479 -0.17 -19.10 -22.70
N ALA A 480 0.70 -18.43 -23.48
CA ALA A 480 2.15 -18.50 -23.33
C ALA A 480 2.68 -17.39 -22.39
N THR A 481 3.66 -17.72 -21.53
CA THR A 481 4.36 -16.78 -20.63
C THR A 481 5.87 -16.99 -20.75
N SER A 482 6.65 -16.01 -20.31
CA SER A 482 8.10 -16.02 -20.43
C SER A 482 8.89 -16.53 -19.23
N THR A 483 10.16 -16.83 -19.47
CA THR A 483 11.11 -17.26 -18.43
C THR A 483 11.40 -16.21 -17.36
N ILE A 484 11.39 -14.91 -17.68
CA ILE A 484 11.63 -13.84 -16.68
C ILE A 484 10.41 -13.61 -15.79
N VAL A 485 9.18 -13.70 -16.32
CA VAL A 485 7.95 -13.67 -15.49
C VAL A 485 7.95 -14.85 -14.51
N CYS A 486 8.40 -16.02 -14.96
CA CYS A 486 8.63 -17.15 -14.06
C CYS A 486 9.70 -16.86 -13.01
N GLY A 487 10.80 -16.21 -13.41
CA GLY A 487 11.87 -15.78 -12.51
C GLY A 487 11.37 -14.82 -11.43
N GLU A 488 10.54 -13.84 -11.80
CA GLU A 488 9.91 -12.90 -10.88
C GLU A 488 8.92 -13.60 -9.96
N LEU A 489 8.02 -14.43 -10.51
CA LEU A 489 7.07 -15.22 -9.71
C LEU A 489 7.80 -16.11 -8.68
N PHE A 490 8.89 -16.77 -9.09
CA PHE A 490 9.71 -17.57 -8.18
C PHE A 490 10.46 -16.73 -7.15
N TYR A 491 11.03 -15.60 -7.56
CA TYR A 491 11.72 -14.68 -6.65
C TYR A 491 10.75 -14.13 -5.59
N MET A 492 9.57 -13.69 -6.01
CA MET A 492 8.52 -13.18 -5.13
C MET A 492 8.01 -14.28 -4.18
N ALA A 493 7.75 -15.50 -4.67
CA ALA A 493 7.40 -16.63 -3.82
C ALA A 493 8.53 -17.00 -2.83
N ALA A 494 9.79 -16.94 -3.26
CA ALA A 494 10.95 -17.25 -2.43
C ALA A 494 11.19 -16.23 -1.30
N LYS A 495 10.77 -14.97 -1.50
CA LYS A 495 10.89 -13.87 -0.52
C LYS A 495 9.65 -13.69 0.35
N SER A 496 8.61 -14.49 0.14
CA SER A 496 7.36 -14.37 0.88
C SER A 496 7.41 -15.02 2.26
N GLU A 497 6.62 -14.52 3.22
CA GLU A 497 6.46 -15.09 4.58
C GLU A 497 5.88 -16.51 4.55
N LEU A 498 5.06 -16.84 3.54
CA LEU A 498 4.54 -18.18 3.27
C LEU A 498 5.36 -18.89 2.18
N ARG A 499 6.70 -18.75 2.24
CA ARG A 499 7.65 -19.22 1.22
C ARG A 499 7.33 -20.60 0.65
N ALA A 500 7.10 -21.59 1.50
CA ALA A 500 6.88 -22.96 1.06
C ALA A 500 5.56 -23.12 0.28
N ALA A 501 4.47 -22.53 0.76
CA ALA A 501 3.16 -22.58 0.11
C ALA A 501 3.16 -21.79 -1.20
N ASN A 502 3.78 -20.61 -1.22
CA ASN A 502 3.83 -19.76 -2.41
C ASN A 502 4.78 -20.33 -3.47
N LEU A 503 5.90 -20.93 -3.08
CA LEU A 503 6.75 -21.66 -4.03
C LEU A 503 6.01 -22.86 -4.61
N GLN A 504 5.21 -23.57 -3.83
CA GLN A 504 4.41 -24.68 -4.33
C GLN A 504 3.34 -24.20 -5.32
N GLN A 505 2.65 -23.10 -5.01
CA GLN A 505 1.63 -22.51 -5.86
C GLN A 505 2.19 -21.91 -7.15
N VAL A 506 3.33 -21.23 -7.09
CA VAL A 506 4.04 -20.73 -8.28
C VAL A 506 4.58 -21.88 -9.14
N LYS A 507 5.14 -22.95 -8.54
CA LYS A 507 5.51 -24.16 -9.29
C LYS A 507 4.30 -24.76 -10.00
N ALA A 508 3.21 -24.97 -9.26
CA ALA A 508 1.98 -25.52 -9.80
C ALA A 508 1.26 -24.61 -10.80
N PHE A 509 1.67 -23.35 -10.97
CA PHE A 509 1.23 -22.45 -12.03
C PHE A 509 2.18 -22.52 -13.22
N ILE A 510 3.49 -22.49 -12.98
CA ILE A 510 4.53 -22.55 -14.02
C ILE A 510 4.51 -23.89 -14.76
N ASP A 511 4.22 -24.99 -14.06
CA ASP A 511 4.08 -26.32 -14.66
C ASP A 511 2.86 -26.42 -15.60
N THR A 512 2.08 -25.34 -15.74
CA THR A 512 0.81 -25.32 -16.48
C THR A 512 0.77 -24.33 -17.64
N ILE A 513 1.84 -23.56 -17.82
CA ILE A 513 2.01 -22.60 -18.92
C ILE A 513 3.14 -23.06 -19.83
N ASP A 514 3.01 -22.80 -21.13
CA ASP A 514 4.12 -23.00 -22.07
C ASP A 514 5.12 -21.84 -21.89
N LEU A 515 6.36 -22.20 -21.57
CA LEU A 515 7.46 -21.26 -21.40
C LEU A 515 8.07 -20.91 -22.75
N TYR A 516 7.94 -19.67 -23.18
CA TYR A 516 8.70 -19.16 -24.32
C TYR A 516 10.10 -18.72 -23.88
N PRO A 517 11.18 -19.34 -24.42
CA PRO A 517 12.54 -18.90 -24.16
C PRO A 517 12.78 -17.54 -24.81
N ILE A 518 13.47 -16.67 -24.09
CA ILE A 518 13.92 -15.39 -24.61
C ILE A 518 15.18 -15.67 -25.45
N ASN A 519 15.07 -15.67 -26.77
CA ASN A 519 16.23 -15.59 -27.65
C ASN A 519 16.67 -14.13 -27.78
N LEU A 520 17.18 -13.54 -26.70
CA LEU A 520 17.90 -12.27 -26.77
C LEU A 520 19.40 -12.58 -26.83
N PRO A 521 20.10 -12.29 -27.95
CA PRO A 521 21.55 -12.24 -27.92
C PRO A 521 21.95 -11.10 -26.97
N ILE A 522 22.62 -11.46 -25.88
CA ILE A 522 23.21 -10.50 -24.94
C ILE A 522 24.41 -9.89 -25.67
N GLY A 523 24.22 -8.69 -26.24
CA GLY A 523 25.25 -7.86 -26.86
C GLY A 523 25.76 -6.79 -25.90
#